data_AF-R3X8Y8-F1
#
_entry.id   AF-R3X8Y8-F1
#
_cell.length_a   1.000
_cell.length_b   1.000
_cell.length_c   1.000
_cell.angle_alpha   90.00
_cell.angle_beta   90.00
_cell.angle_gamma   90.00
#
_symmetry.space_group_name_H-M   'P 1'
#
loop_
_entity.id
_entity.type
_entity.pdbx_description
1 polymer ?
#
loop_
_entity_poly.entity_id
_entity_poly.type
_entity_poly.pdbx_seq_one_letter_code
_entity_poly.pdbx_strand_id
1 'polypeptide(L)'
;MDKTAVTKRIPWKFYFLEGLLACIWVIYLVDFYSFYKEAYFYIDKRLSMFLRLLSFLNENWQELFLYFVLSFLFMSLTLFFTYFIYLTQKKKQSNYQFFLFLNVGYCLALFINLCGIIFFILFILAASLVYIIFILANWGAYKNRLHDEEEELFEVKGPFDTEEEAQKESQLFKREWTEKEGVDLAEEIYLEADGKYYMDMYIEATDKTTR
;
A
#
# COMPACT_ATOMS: atom_id res chain seq x y z
N MET A 1 -33.20 -11.20 -0.13
CA MET A 1 -32.11 -12.09 0.33
C MET A 1 -31.20 -12.30 -0.85
N ASP A 2 -30.15 -11.49 -1.00
CA ASP A 2 -28.99 -11.89 -1.78
C ASP A 2 -27.77 -11.16 -1.21
N LYS A 3 -26.79 -11.93 -0.76
CA LYS A 3 -25.52 -11.45 -0.18
C LYS A 3 -24.41 -12.01 -1.06
N THR A 4 -24.28 -11.48 -2.26
CA THR A 4 -23.10 -11.73 -3.09
C THR A 4 -21.97 -10.83 -2.60
N ALA A 5 -21.37 -11.23 -1.48
CA ALA A 5 -20.06 -10.75 -1.10
C ALA A 5 -19.08 -11.17 -2.21
N VAL A 6 -18.77 -10.26 -3.13
CA VAL A 6 -17.69 -10.40 -4.10
C VAL A 6 -16.40 -10.51 -3.30
N THR A 7 -16.08 -11.74 -2.92
CA THR A 7 -14.83 -12.08 -2.29
C THR A 7 -13.82 -12.04 -3.42
N LYS A 8 -13.11 -10.91 -3.55
CA LYS A 8 -11.92 -10.79 -4.42
C LYS A 8 -10.94 -11.88 -3.97
N ARG A 9 -11.04 -13.07 -4.57
CA ARG A 9 -10.11 -14.18 -4.31
C ARG A 9 -8.74 -13.69 -4.75
N ILE A 10 -7.80 -13.68 -3.81
CA ILE A 10 -6.39 -13.48 -4.15
C ILE A 10 -6.00 -14.57 -5.14
N PRO A 11 -5.45 -14.20 -6.31
CA PRO A 11 -5.08 -15.20 -7.29
C PRO A 11 -3.99 -16.08 -6.70
N TRP A 12 -4.09 -17.39 -6.91
CA TRP A 12 -3.15 -18.42 -6.46
C TRP A 12 -1.66 -18.06 -6.67
N LYS A 13 -1.39 -17.19 -7.64
CA LYS A 13 -0.10 -16.54 -7.91
C LYS A 13 0.56 -15.90 -6.68
N PHE A 14 -0.19 -15.29 -5.76
CA PHE A 14 0.39 -14.65 -4.56
C PHE A 14 0.90 -15.68 -3.56
N TYR A 15 0.15 -16.75 -3.30
CA TYR A 15 0.62 -17.84 -2.43
C TYR A 15 1.82 -18.56 -3.03
N PHE A 16 1.88 -18.69 -4.35
CA PHE A 16 3.05 -19.21 -5.04
C PHE A 16 4.28 -18.31 -4.85
N LEU A 17 4.11 -16.99 -4.99
CA LEU A 17 5.19 -16.03 -4.80
C LEU A 17 5.70 -16.01 -3.34
N GLU A 18 4.79 -16.11 -2.38
CA GLU A 18 5.15 -16.16 -0.95
C GLU A 18 5.85 -17.49 -0.59
N GLY A 19 5.42 -18.60 -1.19
CA GLY A 19 6.14 -19.88 -1.09
C GLY A 19 7.54 -19.82 -1.69
N LEU A 20 7.70 -19.18 -2.86
CA LEU A 20 9.00 -18.97 -3.48
C LEU A 20 9.91 -18.11 -2.59
N LEU A 21 9.36 -17.03 -2.03
CA LEU A 21 10.08 -16.14 -1.10
C LEU A 21 10.53 -16.90 0.16
N ALA A 22 9.68 -17.78 0.69
CA ALA A 22 10.04 -18.64 1.82
C ALA A 22 11.19 -19.60 1.47
N CYS A 23 11.17 -20.23 0.29
CA CYS A 23 12.28 -21.08 -0.16
C CYS A 23 13.59 -20.29 -0.28
N ILE A 24 13.55 -19.09 -0.83
CA ILE A 24 14.73 -18.22 -0.95
C ILE A 24 15.26 -17.82 0.43
N TRP A 25 14.38 -17.51 1.39
CA TRP A 25 14.76 -17.26 2.78
C TRP A 25 15.50 -18.43 3.41
N VAL A 26 15.03 -19.66 3.20
CA VAL A 26 15.69 -20.86 3.72
C VAL A 26 17.10 -21.01 3.14
N ILE A 27 17.25 -20.85 1.82
CA ILE A 27 18.57 -20.93 1.15
C ILE A 27 19.50 -19.86 1.74
N TYR A 28 19.02 -18.62 1.81
CA TYR A 28 19.78 -17.50 2.36
C TYR A 28 20.23 -17.75 3.81
N LEU A 29 19.33 -18.25 4.67
CA LEU A 29 19.67 -18.56 6.07
C LEU A 29 20.69 -19.68 6.17
N VAL A 30 20.53 -20.76 5.39
CA VAL A 30 21.48 -21.88 5.39
C VAL A 30 22.87 -21.41 4.96
N ASP A 31 22.96 -20.63 3.89
CA ASP A 31 24.23 -20.09 3.40
C ASP A 31 24.86 -19.14 4.43
N PHE A 32 24.08 -18.20 4.97
CA PHE A 32 24.55 -17.27 5.98
C PHE A 32 25.05 -17.99 7.24
N TYR A 33 24.32 -18.98 7.74
CA TYR A 33 24.73 -19.70 8.95
C TYR A 33 25.93 -20.61 8.73
N SER A 34 26.07 -21.18 7.53
CA SER A 34 27.24 -21.97 7.16
C SER A 34 28.49 -21.10 7.15
N PHE A 35 28.42 -19.96 6.46
CA PHE A 35 29.47 -18.94 6.46
C PHE A 35 29.75 -18.41 7.89
N TYR A 36 28.72 -18.02 8.64
CA TYR A 36 28.85 -17.49 10.00
C TYR A 36 29.56 -18.47 10.91
N LYS A 37 29.23 -19.76 10.85
CA LYS A 37 29.85 -20.80 11.68
C LYS A 37 31.34 -20.93 11.39
N GLU A 38 31.73 -20.88 10.12
CA GLU A 38 33.13 -20.95 9.70
C GLU A 38 33.91 -19.71 10.12
N ALA A 39 33.39 -18.52 9.80
CA ALA A 39 34.04 -17.25 10.16
C ALA A 39 34.12 -17.02 11.68
N TYR A 40 33.07 -17.38 12.43
CA TYR A 40 33.04 -17.22 13.90
C TYR A 40 34.01 -18.18 14.61
N PHE A 41 34.42 -19.28 13.99
CA PHE A 41 35.37 -20.22 14.57
C PHE A 41 36.73 -19.57 14.82
N TYR A 42 37.16 -18.66 13.94
CA TYR A 42 38.47 -18.00 14.00
C TYR A 42 38.54 -16.83 14.98
N ILE A 43 37.41 -16.43 15.56
CA ILE A 43 37.36 -15.30 16.50
C ILE A 43 37.77 -15.69 17.90
N ASP A 44 38.60 -14.83 18.52
CA ASP A 44 38.93 -14.97 19.94
C ASP A 44 37.70 -14.74 20.84
N LYS A 45 37.28 -15.83 21.50
CA LYS A 45 36.15 -15.86 22.44
C LYS A 45 36.47 -15.27 23.81
N ARG A 46 37.66 -14.70 24.02
CA ARG A 46 38.02 -13.95 25.24
C ARG A 46 37.73 -12.46 25.13
N LEU A 47 37.61 -11.93 23.91
CA LEU A 47 37.30 -10.53 23.65
C LEU A 47 35.92 -10.13 24.19
N SER A 48 35.70 -8.84 24.42
CA SER A 48 34.35 -8.33 24.70
C SER A 48 33.45 -8.45 23.46
N MET A 49 32.13 -8.45 23.63
CA MET A 49 31.17 -8.60 22.52
C MET A 49 31.41 -7.58 21.39
N PHE A 50 31.67 -6.32 21.75
CA PHE A 50 31.93 -5.26 20.77
C PHE A 50 33.23 -5.51 19.98
N LEU A 51 34.31 -5.92 20.66
CA LEU A 51 35.58 -6.22 20.00
C LEU A 51 35.49 -7.48 19.12
N ARG A 52 34.71 -8.49 19.53
CA ARG A 52 34.42 -9.65 18.68
C ARG A 52 33.68 -9.24 17.43
N LEU A 53 32.64 -8.41 17.57
CA LEU A 53 31.87 -7.91 16.45
C LEU A 53 32.79 -7.15 15.48
N LEU A 54 33.58 -6.20 15.99
CA LEU A 54 34.50 -5.43 15.17
C LEU A 54 35.50 -6.32 14.42
N SER A 55 36.08 -7.30 15.10
CA SER A 55 37.03 -8.25 14.48
C SER A 55 36.34 -9.08 13.39
N PHE A 56 35.14 -9.58 13.66
CA PHE A 56 34.33 -10.34 12.69
C PHE A 56 34.05 -9.55 11.42
N LEU A 57 33.60 -8.30 11.58
CA LEU A 57 33.32 -7.42 10.45
C LEU A 57 34.58 -7.07 9.68
N ASN A 58 35.69 -6.82 10.36
CA ASN A 58 36.94 -6.44 9.71
C ASN A 58 37.51 -7.58 8.86
N GLU A 59 37.48 -8.81 9.37
CA GLU A 59 38.03 -9.99 8.67
C GLU A 59 37.13 -10.46 7.52
N ASN A 60 35.81 -10.25 7.61
CA ASN A 60 34.84 -10.81 6.65
C ASN A 60 33.96 -9.75 5.97
N TRP A 61 34.47 -8.51 5.85
CA TRP A 61 33.67 -7.35 5.45
C TRP A 61 32.92 -7.55 4.12
N GLN A 62 33.60 -8.07 3.09
CA GLN A 62 33.03 -8.19 1.75
C GLN A 62 31.82 -9.14 1.72
N GLU A 63 31.96 -10.30 2.33
CA GLU A 63 30.91 -11.33 2.38
C GLU A 63 29.77 -10.87 3.29
N LEU A 64 30.09 -10.32 4.47
CA LEU A 64 29.08 -9.80 5.39
C LEU A 64 28.27 -8.65 4.80
N PHE A 65 28.93 -7.76 4.06
CA PHE A 65 28.24 -6.66 3.38
C PHE A 65 27.19 -7.18 2.40
N LEU A 66 27.51 -8.24 1.64
CA LEU A 66 26.55 -8.87 0.73
C LEU A 66 25.36 -9.46 1.49
N TYR A 67 25.61 -10.19 2.59
CA TYR A 67 24.55 -10.72 3.45
C TYR A 67 23.68 -9.58 4.02
N PHE A 68 24.27 -8.48 4.47
CA PHE A 68 23.49 -7.34 4.97
C PHE A 68 22.58 -6.74 3.90
N VAL A 69 23.08 -6.51 2.67
CA VAL A 69 22.27 -5.99 1.57
C VAL A 69 21.14 -6.96 1.20
N LEU A 70 21.44 -8.25 1.06
CA LEU A 70 20.44 -9.27 0.73
C LEU A 70 19.38 -9.39 1.82
N SER A 71 19.79 -9.40 3.09
CA SER A 71 18.84 -9.44 4.22
C SER A 71 17.91 -8.23 4.24
N PHE A 72 18.43 -7.03 3.96
CA PHE A 72 17.61 -5.83 3.90
C PHE A 72 16.56 -5.93 2.79
N LEU A 73 16.98 -6.35 1.59
CA LEU A 73 16.06 -6.56 0.46
C LEU A 73 14.98 -7.61 0.79
N PHE A 74 15.37 -8.73 1.39
CA PHE A 74 14.41 -9.77 1.78
C PHE A 74 13.46 -9.31 2.88
N MET A 75 13.95 -8.61 3.90
CA MET A 75 13.10 -8.02 4.94
C MET A 75 12.10 -7.03 4.34
N SER A 76 12.55 -6.13 3.47
CA SER A 76 11.67 -5.16 2.81
C SER A 76 10.61 -5.84 1.94
N LEU A 77 10.99 -6.81 1.11
CA LEU A 77 10.05 -7.56 0.26
C LEU A 77 9.04 -8.33 1.11
N THR A 78 9.51 -9.05 2.12
CA THR A 78 8.65 -9.82 3.02
C THR A 78 7.66 -8.95 3.77
N LEU A 79 8.10 -7.82 4.33
CA LEU A 79 7.22 -6.89 5.03
C LEU A 79 6.21 -6.27 4.06
N PHE A 80 6.64 -5.89 2.86
CA PHE A 80 5.76 -5.34 1.83
C PHE A 80 4.67 -6.32 1.41
N PHE A 81 5.02 -7.58 1.10
CA PHE A 81 4.04 -8.61 0.72
C PHE A 81 3.09 -8.95 1.86
N THR A 82 3.62 -9.12 3.08
CA THR A 82 2.79 -9.40 4.27
C THR A 82 1.75 -8.29 4.46
N TYR A 83 2.17 -7.03 4.34
CA TYR A 83 1.29 -5.88 4.48
C TYR A 83 0.25 -5.80 3.35
N PHE A 84 0.66 -6.07 2.11
CA PHE A 84 -0.27 -6.12 0.97
C PHE A 84 -1.35 -7.20 1.13
N ILE A 85 -0.97 -8.38 1.63
CA ILE A 85 -1.91 -9.47 1.90
C ILE A 85 -2.86 -9.08 3.05
N TYR A 86 -2.34 -8.44 4.10
CA TYR A 86 -3.16 -7.94 5.20
C TYR A 86 -4.28 -7.00 4.72
N LEU A 87 -3.95 -6.04 3.86
CA LEU A 87 -4.93 -5.08 3.31
C LEU A 87 -5.99 -5.76 2.45
N THR A 88 -5.58 -6.74 1.65
CA THR A 88 -6.48 -7.44 0.72
C THR A 88 -7.37 -8.47 1.42
N GLN A 89 -6.95 -9.03 2.56
CA GLN A 89 -7.67 -10.08 3.30
C GLN A 89 -8.31 -9.65 4.62
N LYS A 90 -8.80 -8.40 4.75
CA LYS A 90 -9.38 -7.83 5.98
C LYS A 90 -10.38 -8.69 6.78
N LYS A 91 -10.89 -9.83 6.28
CA LYS A 91 -11.94 -10.62 6.95
C LYS A 91 -11.80 -12.16 7.00
N LYS A 92 -10.81 -12.85 6.43
CA LYS A 92 -10.73 -14.33 6.54
C LYS A 92 -9.43 -14.89 5.97
N GLN A 93 -8.60 -15.52 6.80
CA GLN A 93 -7.97 -16.85 6.58
C GLN A 93 -6.85 -17.16 7.60
N SER A 94 -6.81 -18.42 8.04
CA SER A 94 -5.75 -19.00 8.88
C SER A 94 -4.38 -19.06 8.18
N ASN A 95 -4.35 -19.15 6.84
CA ASN A 95 -3.10 -19.30 6.08
C ASN A 95 -2.21 -18.04 6.11
N TYR A 96 -2.80 -16.84 6.19
CA TYR A 96 -2.03 -15.59 6.33
C TYR A 96 -1.23 -15.56 7.63
N GLN A 97 -1.80 -16.05 8.73
CA GLN A 97 -1.11 -16.09 10.02
C GLN A 97 0.11 -17.03 9.96
N PHE A 98 0.01 -18.13 9.22
CA PHE A 98 1.14 -19.04 9.00
C PHE A 98 2.30 -18.34 8.28
N PHE A 99 2.02 -17.64 7.17
CA PHE A 99 3.07 -16.92 6.44
C PHE A 99 3.65 -15.76 7.24
N LEU A 100 2.83 -15.01 7.95
CA LEU A 100 3.31 -13.96 8.86
C LEU A 100 4.23 -14.55 9.94
N PHE A 101 3.84 -15.66 10.56
CA PHE A 101 4.67 -16.32 11.57
C PHE A 101 6.00 -16.82 10.99
N LEU A 102 5.95 -17.40 9.79
CA LEU A 102 7.12 -17.92 9.10
C LEU A 102 8.10 -16.78 8.71
N ASN A 103 7.57 -15.68 8.17
CA ASN A 103 8.33 -14.47 7.84
C ASN A 103 8.99 -13.83 9.07
N VAL A 104 8.24 -13.70 10.16
CA VAL A 104 8.78 -13.21 11.44
C VAL A 104 9.84 -14.16 11.96
N GLY A 105 9.62 -15.48 11.86
CA GLY A 105 10.58 -16.50 12.26
C GLY A 105 11.92 -16.38 11.55
N TYR A 106 11.92 -16.14 10.23
CA TYR A 106 13.16 -15.93 9.47
C TYR A 106 13.89 -14.66 9.88
N CYS A 107 13.15 -13.56 10.12
CA CYS A 107 13.76 -12.31 10.59
C CYS A 107 14.36 -12.49 11.99
N LEU A 108 13.65 -13.19 12.89
CA LEU A 108 14.13 -13.49 14.24
C LEU A 108 15.38 -14.38 14.24
N ALA A 109 15.47 -15.33 13.30
CA ALA A 109 16.66 -16.17 13.16
C ALA A 109 17.91 -15.30 12.97
N LEU A 110 17.86 -14.28 12.12
CA LEU A 110 18.98 -13.36 11.89
C LEU A 110 19.43 -12.57 13.12
N PHE A 111 18.68 -12.55 14.21
CA PHE A 111 19.11 -11.92 15.46
C PHE A 111 19.93 -12.86 16.35
N ILE A 112 19.91 -14.17 16.08
CA ILE A 112 20.63 -15.20 16.85
C ILE A 112 22.05 -15.37 16.28
N ASN A 113 22.85 -14.31 16.30
CA ASN A 113 24.28 -14.32 15.97
C ASN A 113 24.98 -13.03 16.46
N LEU A 114 26.30 -12.98 16.34
CA LEU A 114 27.10 -11.82 16.77
C LEU A 114 26.69 -10.52 16.06
N CYS A 115 26.32 -10.59 14.78
CA CYS A 115 25.84 -9.47 13.97
C CYS A 115 24.35 -9.14 14.19
N GLY A 116 23.66 -9.77 15.15
CA GLY A 116 22.23 -9.61 15.34
C GLY A 116 21.78 -8.16 15.55
N ILE A 117 22.61 -7.33 16.20
CA ILE A 117 22.34 -5.90 16.38
C ILE A 117 22.28 -5.17 15.03
N ILE A 118 23.16 -5.52 14.09
CA ILE A 118 23.18 -4.92 12.75
C ILE A 118 21.93 -5.33 11.98
N PHE A 119 21.57 -6.62 12.01
CA PHE A 119 20.33 -7.08 11.39
C PHE A 119 19.08 -6.43 12.00
N PHE A 120 19.08 -6.14 13.30
CA PHE A 120 17.98 -5.42 13.94
C PHE A 120 17.84 -3.98 13.42
N ILE A 121 18.97 -3.27 13.26
CA ILE A 121 18.97 -1.94 12.64
C ILE A 121 18.45 -2.00 11.20
N LEU A 122 18.91 -2.97 10.41
CA LEU A 122 18.44 -3.18 9.04
C LEU A 122 16.94 -3.49 8.99
N PHE A 123 16.43 -4.28 9.94
CA PHE A 123 15.01 -4.58 10.05
C PHE A 123 14.18 -3.31 10.32
N ILE A 124 14.62 -2.45 11.23
CA ILE A 124 13.96 -1.15 11.49
C ILE A 124 13.94 -0.31 10.21
N LEU A 125 15.09 -0.19 9.52
CA LEU A 125 15.17 0.56 8.26
C LEU A 125 14.24 -0.01 7.19
N ALA A 126 14.17 -1.34 7.07
CA ALA A 126 13.28 -2.00 6.12
C ALA A 126 11.81 -1.74 6.46
N ALA A 127 11.43 -1.81 7.74
CA ALA A 127 10.08 -1.51 8.20
C ALA A 127 9.70 -0.03 7.96
N SER A 128 10.62 0.90 8.25
CA SER A 128 10.43 2.33 7.96
C SER A 128 10.25 2.59 6.47
N LEU A 129 11.04 1.95 5.61
CA LEU A 129 10.91 2.08 4.16
C LEU A 129 9.52 1.62 3.69
N VAL A 130 9.08 0.43 4.10
CA VAL A 130 7.75 -0.10 3.74
C VAL A 130 6.63 0.80 4.25
N TYR A 131 6.78 1.34 5.47
CA TYR A 131 5.82 2.27 6.04
C TYR A 131 5.71 3.58 5.23
N ILE A 132 6.84 4.17 4.83
CA ILE A 132 6.88 5.38 3.98
C ILE A 132 6.20 5.11 2.63
N ILE A 133 6.54 3.99 1.97
CA ILE A 133 5.92 3.59 0.70
C ILE A 133 4.41 3.50 0.86
N PHE A 134 3.94 2.92 1.96
CA PHE A 134 2.51 2.79 2.21
C PHE A 134 1.82 4.14 2.45
N ILE A 135 2.40 5.04 3.25
CA ILE A 135 1.86 6.39 3.43
C ILE A 135 1.75 7.10 2.08
N LEU A 136 2.81 7.07 1.27
CA LEU A 136 2.82 7.72 -0.04
C LEU A 136 1.76 7.14 -0.98
N ALA A 137 1.61 5.81 -0.99
CA ALA A 137 0.59 5.13 -1.79
C ALA A 137 -0.83 5.53 -1.35
N ASN A 138 -1.08 5.63 -0.04
CA ASN A 138 -2.38 6.02 0.49
C ASN A 138 -2.66 7.52 0.31
N TRP A 139 -1.63 8.37 0.37
CA TRP A 139 -1.74 9.81 0.09
C TRP A 139 -2.14 10.09 -1.36
N GLY A 140 -1.56 9.36 -2.32
CA GLY A 140 -1.96 9.44 -3.72
C GLY A 140 -3.43 9.03 -3.93
N ALA A 141 -3.88 7.98 -3.24
CA ALA A 141 -5.28 7.55 -3.29
C ALA A 141 -6.24 8.57 -2.66
N TYR A 142 -5.84 9.23 -1.57
CA TYR A 142 -6.64 10.29 -0.94
C TYR A 142 -6.74 11.54 -1.83
N LYS A 143 -5.62 11.95 -2.44
CA LYS A 143 -5.60 13.09 -3.38
C LYS A 143 -6.47 12.83 -4.62
N ASN A 144 -6.48 11.61 -5.14
CA ASN A 144 -7.34 11.27 -6.28
C ASN A 144 -8.83 11.25 -5.90
N ARG A 145 -9.20 10.78 -4.70
CA ARG A 145 -10.59 10.86 -4.24
C ARG A 145 -11.08 12.29 -4.05
N LEU A 146 -10.22 13.17 -3.53
CA LEU A 146 -10.54 14.59 -3.41
C LEU A 146 -10.75 15.28 -4.76
N HIS A 147 -10.15 14.77 -5.84
CA HIS A 147 -10.36 15.32 -7.18
C HIS A 147 -11.59 14.71 -7.88
N ASP A 148 -11.99 13.47 -7.53
CA ASP A 148 -13.26 12.88 -7.96
C ASP A 148 -14.47 13.40 -7.16
N GLU A 149 -14.25 14.03 -5.99
CA GLU A 149 -15.30 14.68 -5.17
C GLU A 149 -15.47 16.18 -5.48
N GLU A 150 -14.60 16.78 -6.30
CA GLU A 150 -14.92 18.06 -6.93
C GLU A 150 -15.91 17.77 -8.05
N GLU A 151 -17.21 17.92 -7.75
CA GLU A 151 -18.30 17.90 -8.73
C GLU A 151 -17.87 18.67 -9.98
N GLU A 152 -17.60 17.94 -11.07
CA GLU A 152 -17.05 18.55 -12.28
C GLU A 152 -18.13 19.48 -12.84
N LEU A 153 -17.90 20.79 -12.70
CA LEU A 153 -18.78 21.84 -13.21
C LEU A 153 -18.99 21.61 -14.71
N PHE A 154 -20.18 21.14 -15.05
CA PHE A 154 -20.50 20.68 -16.38
C PHE A 154 -20.76 21.86 -17.32
N GLU A 155 -21.62 22.77 -16.88
CA GLU A 155 -22.01 23.94 -17.66
C GLU A 155 -22.61 25.01 -16.74
N VAL A 156 -22.27 26.27 -17.01
CA VAL A 156 -22.89 27.44 -16.39
C VAL A 156 -23.86 28.07 -17.39
N LYS A 157 -25.12 28.25 -17.02
CA LYS A 157 -26.12 28.94 -17.85
C LYS A 157 -26.65 30.20 -17.16
N GLY A 158 -26.82 31.23 -17.97
CA GLY A 158 -27.35 32.53 -17.56
C GLY A 158 -26.93 33.61 -18.56
N PRO A 159 -27.25 34.87 -18.26
CA PRO A 159 -28.03 35.30 -17.10
C PRO A 159 -29.54 35.18 -17.30
N PHE A 160 -30.26 34.82 -16.25
CA PHE A 160 -31.72 34.80 -16.19
C PHE A 160 -32.24 35.99 -15.35
N ASP A 161 -33.40 36.53 -15.73
CA ASP A 161 -33.98 37.68 -15.04
C ASP A 161 -34.78 37.27 -13.80
N THR A 162 -35.20 35.99 -13.71
CA THR A 162 -35.92 35.43 -12.57
C THR A 162 -35.43 34.04 -12.18
N GLU A 163 -35.57 33.69 -10.89
CA GLU A 163 -35.26 32.35 -10.37
C GLU A 163 -36.12 31.27 -11.05
N GLU A 164 -37.39 31.58 -11.35
CA GLU A 164 -38.32 30.66 -12.02
C GLU A 164 -37.88 30.31 -13.45
N GLU A 165 -37.23 31.25 -14.15
CA GLU A 165 -36.67 30.98 -15.48
C GLU A 165 -35.46 30.05 -15.39
N ALA A 166 -34.57 30.29 -14.42
CA ALA A 166 -33.41 29.43 -14.17
C ALA A 166 -33.84 28.00 -13.79
N GLN A 167 -34.86 27.85 -12.94
CA GLN A 167 -35.41 26.54 -12.52
C GLN A 167 -36.10 25.78 -13.66
N LYS A 168 -36.74 26.48 -14.60
CA LYS A 168 -37.35 25.83 -15.78
C LYS A 168 -36.28 25.33 -16.74
N GLU A 169 -35.24 26.12 -16.97
CA GLU A 169 -34.12 25.76 -17.86
C GLU A 169 -33.26 24.62 -17.31
N SER A 170 -32.77 24.71 -16.08
CA SER A 170 -33.11 23.73 -15.04
C SER A 170 -33.49 22.30 -15.46
N GLN A 171 -34.77 22.08 -15.20
CA GLN A 171 -35.47 20.83 -15.40
C GLN A 171 -35.46 20.37 -16.86
N LEU A 172 -35.51 21.30 -17.83
CA LEU A 172 -35.42 20.97 -19.25
C LEU A 172 -34.06 20.37 -19.58
N PHE A 173 -32.99 21.01 -19.13
CA PHE A 173 -31.63 20.55 -19.40
C PHE A 173 -31.34 19.21 -18.73
N LYS A 174 -31.72 19.05 -17.45
CA LYS A 174 -31.64 17.76 -16.75
C LYS A 174 -32.36 16.67 -17.52
N ARG A 175 -33.61 16.92 -17.90
CA ARG A 175 -34.42 15.93 -18.60
C ARG A 175 -33.82 15.53 -19.94
N GLU A 176 -33.35 16.50 -20.74
CA GLU A 176 -32.74 16.19 -22.03
C GLU A 176 -31.48 15.34 -21.89
N TRP A 177 -30.63 15.64 -20.91
CA TRP A 177 -29.38 14.92 -20.69
C TRP A 177 -29.60 13.55 -20.06
N THR A 178 -30.51 13.43 -19.10
CA THR A 178 -30.90 12.13 -18.53
C THR A 178 -31.54 11.23 -19.60
N GLU A 179 -32.38 11.76 -20.49
CA GLU A 179 -32.99 10.99 -21.58
C GLU A 179 -31.98 10.59 -22.68
N LYS A 180 -30.99 11.43 -23.00
CA LYS A 180 -30.00 11.18 -24.08
C LYS A 180 -28.80 10.36 -23.63
N GLU A 181 -28.22 10.68 -22.48
CA GLU A 181 -26.92 10.15 -22.04
C GLU A 181 -27.02 9.28 -20.78
N GLY A 182 -28.19 9.24 -20.12
CA GLY A 182 -28.41 8.42 -18.92
C GLY A 182 -27.58 8.89 -17.72
N VAL A 183 -27.24 10.18 -17.67
CA VAL A 183 -26.49 10.83 -16.59
C VAL A 183 -27.47 11.63 -15.73
N ASP A 184 -27.35 11.48 -14.40
CA ASP A 184 -28.06 12.33 -13.44
C ASP A 184 -27.23 13.59 -13.18
N LEU A 185 -27.85 14.76 -13.28
CA LEU A 185 -27.21 16.06 -13.09
C LEU A 185 -27.77 16.76 -11.85
N ALA A 186 -26.90 17.34 -11.03
CA ALA A 186 -27.28 18.26 -9.96
C ALA A 186 -27.31 19.70 -10.47
N GLU A 187 -28.07 20.58 -9.80
CA GLU A 187 -28.13 22.02 -10.13
C GLU A 187 -27.90 22.86 -8.87
N GLU A 188 -27.24 24.00 -9.03
CA GLU A 188 -27.22 25.08 -8.05
C GLU A 188 -27.60 26.39 -8.76
N ILE A 189 -28.60 27.09 -8.24
CA ILE A 189 -29.05 28.37 -8.78
C ILE A 189 -28.67 29.45 -7.78
N TYR A 190 -27.95 30.48 -8.24
CA TYR A 190 -27.47 31.57 -7.40
C TYR A 190 -27.70 32.93 -8.06
N LEU A 191 -27.79 33.97 -7.23
CA LEU A 191 -27.93 35.36 -7.64
C LEU A 191 -26.57 36.05 -7.58
N GLU A 192 -26.10 36.60 -8.70
CA GLU A 192 -24.82 37.29 -8.76
C GLU A 192 -24.97 38.79 -8.46
N ALA A 193 -23.85 39.49 -8.25
CA ALA A 193 -23.82 40.91 -7.87
C ALA A 193 -24.45 41.86 -8.92
N ASP A 194 -24.68 41.37 -10.14
CA ASP A 194 -25.39 42.06 -11.22
C ASP A 194 -26.93 42.00 -11.07
N GLY A 195 -27.43 41.30 -10.05
CA GLY A 195 -28.85 41.12 -9.78
C GLY A 195 -29.51 40.10 -10.71
N LYS A 196 -28.73 39.27 -11.40
CA LYS A 196 -29.23 38.24 -12.31
C LYS A 196 -28.95 36.84 -11.77
N TYR A 197 -29.76 35.89 -12.20
CA TYR A 197 -29.68 34.50 -11.79
C TYR A 197 -28.81 33.69 -12.74
N TYR A 198 -27.98 32.83 -12.17
CA TYR A 198 -27.13 31.89 -12.89
C TYR A 198 -27.39 30.49 -12.34
N MET A 199 -27.13 29.50 -13.19
CA MET A 199 -27.32 28.09 -12.89
C MET A 199 -26.05 27.34 -13.22
N ASP A 200 -25.50 26.69 -12.20
CA ASP A 200 -24.41 25.74 -12.32
C ASP A 200 -24.98 24.33 -12.39
N MET A 201 -24.59 23.60 -13.43
CA MET A 201 -24.92 22.20 -13.60
C MET A 201 -23.71 21.36 -13.25
N TYR A 202 -23.93 20.31 -12.46
CA TYR A 202 -22.89 19.37 -12.06
C TYR A 202 -23.25 17.97 -12.52
N ILE A 203 -22.26 17.19 -12.93
CA ILE A 203 -22.46 15.76 -13.11
C ILE A 203 -22.53 15.14 -11.71
N GLU A 204 -23.71 14.64 -11.33
CA GLU A 204 -23.79 13.80 -10.14
C GLU A 204 -23.10 12.50 -10.53
N ALA A 205 -21.89 12.28 -10.01
CA ALA A 205 -21.13 11.07 -10.26
C ALA A 205 -21.99 9.88 -9.85
N THR A 206 -22.68 9.29 -10.83
CA THR A 206 -23.51 8.14 -10.59
C THR A 206 -22.53 7.04 -10.27
N ASP A 207 -22.41 6.70 -8.99
CA ASP A 207 -21.76 5.48 -8.56
C ASP A 207 -22.45 4.36 -9.34
N LYS A 208 -21.81 3.89 -10.43
CA LYS A 208 -22.24 2.73 -11.20
C LYS A 208 -22.00 1.49 -10.35
N THR A 209 -22.72 1.45 -9.24
CA THR A 209 -22.91 0.33 -8.35
C THR A 209 -24.41 0.08 -8.23
N THR A 210 -25.14 0.02 -9.36
CA THR A 210 -26.38 -0.78 -9.44
C THR A 210 -26.86 -0.96 -10.89
N ARG A 211 -26.50 -2.09 -11.50
CA ARG A 211 -27.43 -3.03 -12.14
C ARG A 211 -26.74 -4.34 -12.49
#